data_AF-A0A833FJR2-F1
#
_entry.id   AF-A0A833FJR2-F1
#
_cell.length_a   1.000
_cell.length_b   1.000
_cell.length_c   1.000
_cell.angle_alpha   90.00
_cell.angle_beta   90.00
_cell.angle_gamma   90.00
#
_symmetry.space_group_name_H-M   'P 1'
#
loop_
_entity.id
_entity.type
_entity.pdbx_description
1 polymer ?
#
loop_
_entity_poly.entity_id
_entity_poly.type
_entity_poly.pdbx_seq_one_letter_code
_entity_poly.pdbx_strand_id
1 'polypeptide(L)'
;MELERLQKYISRCGYASRRKAEELIVAGKVQVNGRQVTELGIKINPAVDRVKIDGQRIEPQELEYYIFNKPKGSITSVGDPQGRATVMDYLKDIKNRVYPVGRLDYNTEGLLLFTNDGALAQALMHPSQGVTKTYEVKLKGRVLDEHLEALSTGVTLEDGPTSPAEIVDYGFDVKTNTTLVEVTIHEGRNRQVRRMFEHFKYSVYNLKRIAYGGLTLTGLKRGAYRKLTGEELRQLKALCKLPFGKTSSDGTGGRRMPAKDNKKQFGRNGVVRGAKRRSGGGRP
;
A
#
# COMPACT_ATOMS: atom_id res chain seq x y z
N MET A 1 -5.44 -20.63 -17.73
CA MET A 1 -6.23 -20.07 -16.61
C MET A 1 -5.82 -20.78 -15.35
N GLU A 2 -5.45 -20.05 -14.30
CA GLU A 2 -4.88 -20.66 -13.09
C GLU A 2 -5.97 -21.17 -12.15
N LEU A 3 -5.81 -22.42 -11.72
CA LEU A 3 -6.53 -22.99 -10.59
C LEU A 3 -6.03 -22.33 -9.30
N GLU A 4 -6.94 -21.95 -8.41
CA GLU A 4 -6.59 -21.44 -7.08
C GLU A 4 -7.16 -22.30 -5.96
N ARG A 5 -6.45 -22.35 -4.82
CA ARG A 5 -6.92 -23.10 -3.64
C ARG A 5 -8.26 -22.55 -3.13
N LEU A 6 -9.18 -23.42 -2.76
CA LEU A 6 -10.53 -23.07 -2.33
C LEU A 6 -10.54 -22.09 -1.15
N GLN A 7 -9.70 -22.29 -0.13
CA GLN A 7 -9.59 -21.36 1.00
C GLN A 7 -9.05 -19.97 0.60
N LYS A 8 -8.26 -19.88 -0.48
CA LYS A 8 -7.80 -18.60 -1.04
C LYS A 8 -8.95 -17.90 -1.74
N TYR A 9 -9.75 -18.61 -2.53
CA TYR A 9 -10.96 -18.07 -3.17
C TYR A 9 -11.95 -17.54 -2.13
N ILE A 10 -12.31 -18.35 -1.12
CA ILE A 10 -13.22 -17.95 -0.04
C ILE A 10 -12.73 -16.68 0.67
N SER A 11 -11.43 -16.59 0.94
CA SER A 11 -10.83 -15.40 1.56
C SER A 11 -10.88 -14.18 0.65
N ARG A 12 -10.74 -14.35 -0.67
CA ARG A 12 -10.84 -13.29 -1.68
C ARG A 12 -12.27 -12.79 -1.87
N CYS A 13 -13.26 -13.63 -1.61
CA CYS A 13 -14.68 -13.23 -1.51
C CYS A 13 -14.99 -12.43 -0.24
N GLY A 14 -14.02 -12.24 0.65
CA GLY A 14 -14.22 -11.52 1.91
C GLY A 14 -14.99 -12.29 2.98
N TYR A 15 -15.35 -13.56 2.72
CA TYR A 15 -16.21 -14.34 3.62
C TYR A 15 -15.49 -14.73 4.93
N ALA A 16 -14.21 -15.11 4.85
CA ALA A 16 -13.44 -15.56 6.00
C ALA A 16 -11.93 -15.33 5.81
N SER A 17 -11.13 -15.47 6.88
CA SER A 17 -9.68 -15.64 6.74
C SER A 17 -9.37 -17.00 6.07
N ARG A 18 -8.16 -17.19 5.52
CA ARG A 18 -7.78 -18.48 4.93
C ARG A 18 -7.91 -19.65 5.92
N ARG A 19 -7.45 -19.47 7.17
CA ARG A 19 -7.56 -20.49 8.22
C ARG A 19 -9.02 -20.78 8.58
N LYS A 20 -9.83 -19.72 8.74
CA LYS A 20 -11.25 -19.89 9.03
C LYS A 20 -12.00 -20.55 7.86
N ALA A 21 -11.58 -20.29 6.62
CA ALA A 21 -12.09 -20.97 5.45
C ALA A 21 -11.73 -22.47 5.44
N GLU A 22 -10.53 -22.85 5.89
CA GLU A 22 -10.16 -24.27 6.08
C GLU A 22 -11.05 -24.95 7.13
N GLU A 23 -11.34 -24.29 8.26
CA GLU A 23 -12.29 -24.79 9.25
C GLU A 23 -13.70 -25.01 8.67
N LEU A 24 -14.19 -24.05 7.86
CA LEU A 24 -15.48 -24.16 7.19
C LEU A 24 -15.52 -25.32 6.18
N ILE A 25 -14.43 -25.53 5.45
CA ILE A 25 -14.30 -26.67 4.52
C ILE A 25 -14.41 -27.97 5.33
N VAL A 26 -13.58 -28.16 6.35
CA VAL A 26 -13.59 -29.39 7.17
C VAL A 26 -14.95 -29.64 7.82
N ALA A 27 -15.65 -28.58 8.24
CA ALA A 27 -17.00 -28.66 8.81
C ALA A 27 -18.10 -28.98 7.78
N GLY A 28 -17.76 -29.19 6.50
CA GLY A 28 -18.72 -29.48 5.43
C GLY A 28 -19.62 -28.30 5.08
N LYS A 29 -19.22 -27.06 5.42
CA LYS A 29 -20.04 -25.87 5.20
C LYS A 29 -19.94 -25.33 3.78
N VAL A 30 -18.98 -25.84 3.01
CA VAL A 30 -18.64 -25.35 1.66
C VAL A 30 -19.14 -26.32 0.60
N GLN A 31 -19.72 -25.77 -0.47
CA GLN A 31 -20.09 -26.50 -1.68
C GLN A 31 -19.38 -25.93 -2.90
N VAL A 32 -18.90 -26.81 -3.79
CA VAL A 32 -18.36 -26.44 -5.11
C VAL A 32 -19.19 -27.15 -6.17
N ASN A 33 -19.80 -26.40 -7.08
CA ASN A 33 -20.68 -26.92 -8.13
C ASN A 33 -21.80 -27.85 -7.60
N GLY A 34 -22.33 -27.53 -6.42
CA GLY A 34 -23.41 -28.29 -5.77
C GLY A 34 -22.95 -29.51 -4.97
N ARG A 35 -21.65 -29.84 -4.96
CA ARG A 35 -21.10 -30.93 -4.14
C ARG A 35 -20.47 -30.37 -2.87
N GLN A 36 -20.81 -30.95 -1.73
CA GLN A 36 -20.17 -30.63 -0.45
C GLN A 36 -18.69 -31.00 -0.50
N VAL A 37 -17.84 -30.12 0.04
CA VAL A 37 -16.39 -30.32 0.08
C VAL A 37 -15.94 -30.30 1.53
N THR A 38 -15.22 -31.35 1.95
CA THR A 38 -14.60 -31.47 3.27
C THR A 38 -13.08 -31.60 3.22
N GLU A 39 -12.52 -31.88 2.04
CA GLU A 39 -11.09 -32.07 1.83
C GLU A 39 -10.35 -30.72 1.68
N LEU A 40 -9.23 -30.59 2.39
CA LEU A 40 -8.34 -29.45 2.24
C LEU A 40 -7.46 -29.59 1.00
N GLY A 41 -7.05 -28.45 0.44
CA GLY A 41 -6.13 -28.41 -0.71
C GLY A 41 -6.81 -28.47 -2.07
N ILE A 42 -8.15 -28.63 -2.13
CA ILE A 42 -8.93 -28.53 -3.36
C ILE A 42 -8.62 -27.19 -4.06
N LYS A 43 -8.44 -27.29 -5.38
CA LYS A 43 -8.33 -26.12 -6.25
C LYS A 43 -9.58 -25.99 -7.10
N ILE A 44 -9.99 -24.75 -7.32
CA ILE A 44 -11.14 -24.37 -8.14
C ILE A 44 -10.67 -23.43 -9.24
N ASN A 45 -11.45 -23.36 -10.32
CA ASN A 45 -11.33 -22.36 -11.36
C ASN A 45 -12.35 -21.24 -11.11
N PRO A 46 -11.91 -20.04 -10.67
CA PRO A 46 -12.80 -18.94 -10.32
C PRO A 46 -13.70 -18.44 -11.45
N ALA A 47 -13.35 -18.74 -12.71
CA ALA A 47 -14.09 -18.29 -13.89
C ALA A 47 -15.33 -19.16 -14.19
N VAL A 48 -15.37 -20.40 -13.69
CA VAL A 48 -16.44 -21.37 -14.03
C VAL A 48 -17.05 -22.03 -12.81
N ASP A 49 -16.25 -22.28 -11.76
CA ASP A 49 -16.73 -22.98 -10.58
C ASP A 49 -17.58 -22.07 -9.70
N ARG A 50 -18.70 -22.62 -9.21
CA ARG A 50 -19.64 -21.95 -8.32
C ARG A 50 -19.40 -22.43 -6.90
N VAL A 51 -18.95 -21.53 -6.04
CA VAL A 51 -18.74 -21.81 -4.62
C VAL A 51 -19.88 -21.25 -3.79
N LYS A 52 -20.41 -22.07 -2.87
CA LYS A 52 -21.41 -21.66 -1.88
C LYS A 52 -20.91 -21.98 -0.47
N ILE A 53 -21.31 -21.16 0.50
CA ILE A 53 -21.14 -21.45 1.93
C ILE A 53 -22.50 -21.31 2.60
N ASP A 54 -22.92 -22.35 3.33
CA ASP A 54 -24.27 -22.44 3.93
C ASP A 54 -25.39 -22.10 2.91
N GLY A 55 -25.25 -22.59 1.68
CA GLY A 55 -26.21 -22.39 0.58
C GLY A 55 -26.13 -21.04 -0.15
N GLN A 56 -25.42 -20.05 0.40
CA GLN A 56 -25.23 -18.75 -0.22
C GLN A 56 -24.04 -18.75 -1.18
N ARG A 57 -24.24 -18.31 -2.42
CA ARG A 57 -23.16 -18.12 -3.39
C ARG A 57 -22.26 -16.97 -2.94
N ILE A 58 -20.96 -17.18 -2.99
CA ILE A 58 -19.96 -16.16 -2.71
C ILE A 58 -19.26 -15.74 -3.99
N GLU A 59 -18.86 -14.47 -4.08
CA GLU A 59 -18.16 -13.92 -5.24
C GLU A 59 -16.99 -13.04 -4.79
N PRO A 60 -15.91 -12.95 -5.57
CA PRO A 60 -14.77 -12.10 -5.24
C PRO A 60 -15.17 -10.64 -5.01
N GLN A 61 -14.60 -10.00 -3.99
CA GLN A 61 -14.78 -8.56 -3.77
C GLN A 61 -13.88 -7.75 -4.73
N GLU A 62 -14.28 -6.50 -4.98
CA GLU A 62 -13.41 -5.53 -5.65
C GLU A 62 -12.11 -5.33 -4.85
N LEU A 63 -11.00 -5.12 -5.57
CA LEU A 63 -9.71 -4.91 -4.92
C LEU A 63 -9.61 -3.51 -4.32
N GLU A 64 -9.16 -3.45 -3.09
CA GLU A 64 -9.10 -2.24 -2.28
C GLU A 64 -7.67 -2.00 -1.81
N TYR A 65 -7.23 -0.75 -1.81
CA TYR A 65 -5.87 -0.37 -1.45
C TYR A 65 -5.88 0.96 -0.71
N TYR A 66 -5.35 0.97 0.51
CA TYR A 66 -5.34 2.14 1.37
C TYR A 66 -3.98 2.36 2.00
N ILE A 67 -3.65 3.63 2.20
CA ILE A 67 -2.62 4.08 3.12
C ILE A 67 -3.29 4.60 4.39
N PHE A 68 -2.78 4.18 5.54
CA PHE A 68 -3.24 4.56 6.86
C PHE A 68 -2.09 5.13 7.67
N ASN A 69 -2.31 6.28 8.31
CA ASN A 69 -1.35 6.83 9.27
C ASN A 69 -1.68 6.31 10.67
N LYS A 70 -1.12 5.15 11.02
CA LYS A 70 -1.40 4.45 12.28
C LYS A 70 -0.99 5.31 13.49
N PRO A 71 -1.89 5.56 14.46
CA PRO A 71 -1.51 6.14 15.74
C PRO A 71 -0.85 5.10 16.66
N LYS A 72 -0.18 5.57 17.71
CA LYS A 72 0.17 4.73 18.87
C LYS A 72 -1.10 4.26 19.59
N GLY A 73 -1.00 3.22 20.39
CA GLY A 73 -2.10 2.75 21.24
C GLY A 73 -3.06 1.76 20.57
N SER A 74 -2.74 1.33 19.33
CA SER A 74 -3.49 0.29 18.61
C SER A 74 -2.58 -0.84 18.17
N ILE A 75 -3.07 -2.08 18.23
CA ILE A 75 -2.35 -3.25 17.70
C ILE A 75 -2.63 -3.43 16.21
N THR A 76 -1.63 -3.84 15.44
CA THR A 76 -1.82 -4.24 14.04
C THR A 76 -2.33 -5.69 13.96
N SER A 77 -3.63 -5.84 14.17
CA SER A 77 -4.36 -7.11 14.03
C SER A 77 -5.76 -6.86 13.48
N VAL A 78 -6.35 -7.87 12.84
CA VAL A 78 -7.76 -7.85 12.38
C VAL A 78 -8.75 -8.16 13.51
N GLY A 79 -8.28 -8.60 14.67
CA GLY A 79 -9.07 -8.84 15.87
C GLY A 79 -8.16 -9.05 17.08
N ASP A 80 -8.68 -8.81 18.28
CA ASP A 80 -7.95 -8.99 19.54
C ASP A 80 -8.79 -9.74 20.58
N PRO A 81 -8.38 -10.93 21.03
CA PRO A 81 -9.09 -11.66 22.09
C PRO A 81 -9.13 -10.92 23.44
N GLN A 82 -8.20 -9.98 23.67
CA GLN A 82 -8.09 -9.22 24.92
C GLN A 82 -8.83 -7.87 24.87
N GLY A 83 -9.56 -7.58 23.78
CA GLY A 83 -10.36 -6.37 23.64
C GLY A 83 -9.56 -5.06 23.49
N ARG A 84 -8.27 -5.12 23.15
CA ARG A 84 -7.46 -3.92 22.89
C ARG A 84 -7.87 -3.29 21.56
N ALA A 85 -7.73 -1.96 21.48
CA ALA A 85 -7.94 -1.23 20.24
C ALA A 85 -7.05 -1.77 19.11
N THR A 86 -7.66 -1.99 17.95
CA THR A 86 -7.00 -2.50 16.76
C THR A 86 -6.96 -1.44 15.68
N VAL A 87 -6.09 -1.64 14.70
CA VAL A 87 -6.07 -0.80 13.49
C VAL A 87 -7.40 -0.84 12.72
N MET A 88 -8.20 -1.89 12.87
CA MET A 88 -9.50 -2.00 12.20
C MET A 88 -10.54 -1.02 12.74
N ASP A 89 -10.38 -0.54 13.98
CA ASP A 89 -11.29 0.43 14.58
C ASP A 89 -11.29 1.78 13.86
N TYR A 90 -10.25 2.07 13.08
CA TYR A 90 -10.11 3.28 12.27
C TYR A 90 -10.67 3.13 10.85
N LEU A 91 -11.05 1.93 10.44
CA LEU A 91 -11.38 1.57 9.06
C LEU A 91 -12.84 1.10 8.93
N LYS A 92 -13.71 1.50 9.87
CA LYS A 92 -15.09 1.02 10.01
C LYS A 92 -15.98 1.33 8.80
N ASP A 93 -15.67 2.37 8.05
CA ASP A 93 -16.48 2.77 6.88
C ASP A 93 -16.13 1.97 5.61
N ILE A 94 -15.10 1.12 5.65
CA ILE A 94 -14.72 0.25 4.54
C ILE A 94 -15.59 -1.02 4.58
N LYS A 95 -16.45 -1.17 3.58
CA LYS A 95 -17.37 -2.32 3.46
C LYS A 95 -16.66 -3.63 3.11
N ASN A 96 -15.66 -3.55 2.24
CA ASN A 96 -14.90 -4.71 1.78
C ASN A 96 -13.87 -5.16 2.82
N ARG A 97 -13.62 -6.46 2.92
CA ARG A 97 -12.72 -7.01 3.94
C ARG A 97 -11.26 -6.71 3.58
N VAL A 98 -10.64 -5.75 4.24
CA VAL A 98 -9.20 -5.44 4.11
C VAL A 98 -8.39 -5.95 5.30
N TYR A 99 -7.08 -6.09 5.12
CA TYR A 99 -6.13 -6.46 6.17
C TYR A 99 -4.81 -5.69 6.01
N PRO A 100 -4.06 -5.50 7.11
CA PRO A 100 -2.81 -4.75 7.07
C PRO A 100 -1.72 -5.51 6.29
N VAL A 101 -0.90 -4.76 5.54
CA VAL A 101 0.32 -5.25 4.89
C VAL A 101 1.48 -5.03 5.85
N GLY A 102 1.93 -6.13 6.45
CA GLY A 102 2.91 -6.11 7.52
C GLY A 102 2.31 -5.60 8.83
N ARG A 103 3.18 -5.25 9.77
CA ARG A 103 2.77 -4.80 11.11
C ARG A 103 3.59 -3.59 11.55
N LEU A 104 2.99 -2.79 12.42
CA LEU A 104 3.68 -1.81 13.25
C LEU A 104 3.40 -2.15 14.71
N ASP A 105 4.40 -1.97 15.58
CA ASP A 105 4.22 -2.25 17.00
C ASP A 105 3.17 -1.32 17.63
N TYR A 106 2.68 -1.71 18.80
CA TYR A 106 1.67 -0.95 19.56
C TYR A 106 2.07 0.53 19.78
N ASN A 107 3.35 0.76 20.11
CA ASN A 107 3.93 2.09 20.36
C ASN A 107 4.64 2.69 19.12
N THR A 108 4.47 2.09 17.94
CA THR A 108 4.99 2.60 16.68
C THR A 108 3.86 3.21 15.87
N GLU A 109 4.10 4.40 15.34
CA GLU A 109 3.15 5.14 14.51
C GLU A 109 3.57 5.15 13.03
N GLY A 110 2.69 5.66 12.18
CA GLY A 110 3.00 5.98 10.79
C GLY A 110 2.40 5.03 9.77
N LEU A 111 3.02 5.00 8.60
CA LEU A 111 2.48 4.43 7.37
C LEU A 111 2.23 2.94 7.50
N LEU A 112 0.97 2.54 7.36
CA LEU A 112 0.54 1.15 7.24
C LEU A 112 -0.38 1.01 6.03
N LEU A 113 -0.10 0.03 5.17
CA LEU A 113 -0.95 -0.24 4.02
C LEU A 113 -2.03 -1.24 4.40
N PHE A 114 -3.21 -1.10 3.78
CA PHE A 114 -4.30 -2.07 3.86
C PHE A 114 -4.72 -2.49 2.47
N THR A 115 -4.98 -3.78 2.29
CA THR A 115 -5.54 -4.29 1.05
C THR A 115 -6.29 -5.58 1.28
N ASN A 116 -7.11 -5.97 0.31
CA ASN A 116 -7.61 -7.33 0.16
C ASN A 116 -6.89 -8.12 -0.96
N ASP A 117 -6.00 -7.48 -1.72
CA ASP A 117 -5.11 -8.11 -2.71
C ASP A 117 -3.96 -8.86 -2.02
N GLY A 118 -4.16 -10.16 -1.85
CA GLY A 118 -3.18 -11.02 -1.19
C GLY A 118 -1.88 -11.20 -1.96
N ALA A 119 -1.89 -11.02 -3.29
CA ALA A 119 -0.68 -11.12 -4.10
C ALA A 119 0.20 -9.91 -3.87
N LEU A 120 -0.37 -8.70 -3.91
CA LEU A 120 0.35 -7.48 -3.60
C LEU A 120 0.84 -7.46 -2.14
N ALA A 121 -0.02 -7.82 -1.19
CA ALA A 121 0.36 -7.87 0.22
C ALA A 121 1.54 -8.83 0.46
N GLN A 122 1.50 -10.03 -0.12
CA GLN A 122 2.58 -11.00 -0.02
C GLN A 122 3.87 -10.46 -0.64
N ALA A 123 3.80 -9.89 -1.84
CA ALA A 123 5.00 -9.38 -2.51
C ALA A 123 5.65 -8.23 -1.72
N LEU A 124 4.87 -7.26 -1.24
CA LEU A 124 5.39 -6.14 -0.44
C LEU A 124 6.05 -6.58 0.88
N MET A 125 5.61 -7.70 1.46
CA MET A 125 6.15 -8.24 2.71
C MET A 125 7.31 -9.21 2.50
N HIS A 126 7.46 -9.78 1.31
CA HIS A 126 8.46 -10.82 1.07
C HIS A 126 9.87 -10.21 1.02
N PRO A 127 10.83 -10.67 1.85
CA PRO A 127 12.16 -10.08 1.91
C PRO A 127 12.89 -10.02 0.56
N SER A 128 12.67 -11.03 -0.31
CA SER A 128 13.30 -11.07 -1.65
C SER A 128 12.89 -9.93 -2.59
N GLN A 129 11.81 -9.21 -2.28
CA GLN A 129 11.39 -8.05 -3.07
C GLN A 129 12.15 -6.78 -2.68
N GLY A 130 12.88 -6.78 -1.56
CA GLY A 130 13.71 -5.64 -1.15
C GLY A 130 12.94 -4.34 -0.93
N VAL A 131 11.63 -4.40 -0.66
CA VAL A 131 10.80 -3.19 -0.55
C VAL A 131 11.18 -2.40 0.70
N THR A 132 11.69 -1.20 0.47
CA THR A 132 12.23 -0.32 1.50
C THR A 132 11.15 0.31 2.38
N LYS A 133 11.52 0.54 3.63
CA LYS A 133 10.71 1.14 4.69
C LYS A 133 11.59 2.16 5.40
N THR A 134 11.16 3.41 5.42
CA THR A 134 11.91 4.50 6.06
C THR A 134 11.22 4.90 7.35
N TYR A 135 12.02 4.96 8.42
CA TYR A 135 11.58 5.28 9.76
C TYR A 135 12.25 6.56 10.24
N GLU A 136 11.47 7.47 10.77
CA GLU A 136 11.95 8.56 11.62
C GLU A 136 12.09 8.01 13.05
N VAL A 137 13.28 8.14 13.61
CA VAL A 137 13.66 7.62 14.92
C VAL A 137 14.12 8.77 15.81
N LYS A 138 13.43 8.96 16.93
CA LYS A 138 13.81 9.95 17.94
C LYS A 138 14.44 9.25 19.13
N LEU A 139 15.70 9.55 19.40
CA LEU A 139 16.54 8.90 20.42
C LEU A 139 16.78 9.88 21.58
N LYS A 140 16.86 9.38 22.81
CA LYS A 140 17.22 10.20 23.97
C LYS A 140 18.74 10.41 24.01
N GLY A 141 19.16 11.66 24.23
CA GLY A 141 20.58 12.02 24.30
C GLY A 141 21.27 12.05 22.93
N ARG A 142 22.60 12.18 22.97
CA ARG A 142 23.46 12.17 21.78
C ARG A 142 23.72 10.75 21.30
N VAL A 143 23.94 10.63 19.99
CA VAL A 143 24.33 9.39 19.33
C VAL A 143 25.73 9.61 18.75
N LEU A 144 26.61 8.63 18.91
CA LEU A 144 27.95 8.64 18.34
C LEU A 144 27.92 8.29 16.85
N ASP A 145 28.67 9.04 16.05
CA ASP A 145 28.77 8.85 14.60
C ASP A 145 29.26 7.44 14.24
N GLU A 146 30.23 6.90 15.01
CA GLU A 146 30.74 5.54 14.86
C GLU A 146 29.64 4.47 15.00
N HIS A 147 28.66 4.70 15.89
CA HIS A 147 27.53 3.78 16.05
C HIS A 147 26.56 3.90 14.87
N LEU A 148 26.36 5.09 14.30
CA LEU A 148 25.54 5.28 13.11
C LEU A 148 26.17 4.61 11.87
N GLU A 149 27.49 4.66 11.75
CA GLU A 149 28.24 3.96 10.70
C GLU A 149 28.17 2.43 10.87
N ALA A 150 28.27 1.93 12.10
CA ALA A 150 28.06 0.51 12.37
C ALA A 150 26.63 0.06 12.02
N LEU A 151 25.63 0.91 12.29
CA LEU A 151 24.24 0.62 11.92
C LEU A 151 24.01 0.62 10.40
N SER A 152 24.71 1.48 9.66
CA SER A 152 24.56 1.56 8.20
C SER A 152 25.17 0.35 7.50
N THR A 153 26.26 -0.19 8.04
CA THR A 153 26.94 -1.40 7.52
C THR A 153 26.28 -2.70 8.00
N GLY A 154 25.60 -2.67 9.14
CA GLY A 154 24.82 -3.77 9.69
C GLY A 154 25.38 -4.28 11.03
N VAL A 155 24.49 -4.70 11.93
CA VAL A 155 24.83 -5.14 13.29
C VAL A 155 24.27 -6.52 13.60
N THR A 156 24.96 -7.26 14.47
CA THR A 156 24.49 -8.56 14.93
C THR A 156 23.48 -8.41 16.06
N LEU A 157 22.24 -8.81 15.79
CA LEU A 157 21.17 -8.94 16.78
C LEU A 157 21.02 -10.40 17.22
N GLU A 158 20.18 -10.66 18.22
CA GLU A 158 19.92 -12.00 18.76
C GLU A 158 19.50 -13.03 17.71
N ASP A 159 18.77 -12.60 16.68
CA ASP A 159 18.33 -13.48 15.59
C ASP A 159 19.19 -13.32 14.31
N GLY A 160 20.43 -12.83 14.44
CA GLY A 160 21.43 -12.75 13.37
C GLY A 160 21.79 -11.34 12.88
N PRO A 161 22.71 -11.22 11.92
CA PRO A 161 23.13 -9.92 11.35
C PRO A 161 21.99 -9.21 10.62
N THR A 162 21.90 -7.89 10.76
CA THR A 162 21.01 -7.07 9.91
C THR A 162 21.65 -6.86 8.54
N SER A 163 20.82 -6.66 7.53
CA SER A 163 21.29 -6.09 6.27
C SER A 163 21.72 -4.62 6.46
N PRO A 164 22.55 -4.08 5.55
CA PRO A 164 22.87 -2.66 5.53
C PRO A 164 21.62 -1.78 5.52
N ALA A 165 21.71 -0.64 6.16
CA ALA A 165 20.64 0.35 6.28
C ALA A 165 21.14 1.72 5.79
N GLU A 166 20.27 2.50 5.19
CA GLU A 166 20.58 3.90 4.92
C GLU A 166 20.24 4.71 6.16
N ILE A 167 21.18 5.55 6.59
CA ILE A 167 21.07 6.35 7.80
C ILE A 167 21.25 7.82 7.42
N VAL A 168 20.32 8.67 7.86
CA VAL A 168 20.45 10.13 7.76
C VAL A 168 20.34 10.70 9.16
N ASP A 169 21.41 11.33 9.64
CA ASP A 169 21.42 12.03 10.92
C ASP A 169 20.98 13.49 10.74
N TYR A 170 19.93 13.90 11.45
CA TYR A 170 19.49 15.29 11.52
C TYR A 170 20.09 16.04 12.72
N GLY A 171 20.90 15.34 13.52
CA GLY A 171 21.67 15.90 14.62
C GLY A 171 20.94 15.89 15.96
N PHE A 172 21.67 16.38 16.97
CA PHE A 172 21.20 16.48 18.35
C PHE A 172 20.59 17.85 18.63
N ASP A 173 19.36 17.85 19.17
CA ASP A 173 18.70 19.03 19.68
C ASP A 173 18.90 19.16 21.20
N VAL A 174 19.67 20.19 21.59
CA VAL A 174 19.98 20.51 22.99
C VAL A 174 18.74 20.83 23.81
N LYS A 175 17.71 21.47 23.22
CA LYS A 175 16.50 21.90 23.95
C LYS A 175 15.64 20.71 24.34
N THR A 176 15.51 19.74 23.45
CA THR A 176 14.70 18.54 23.69
C THR A 176 15.51 17.37 24.25
N ASN A 177 16.85 17.49 24.28
CA ASN A 177 17.79 16.43 24.66
C ASN A 177 17.56 15.14 23.86
N THR A 178 17.41 15.30 22.54
CA THR A 178 17.17 14.16 21.63
C THR A 178 17.92 14.29 20.32
N THR A 179 18.27 13.14 19.73
CA THR A 179 18.79 13.03 18.37
C THR A 179 17.70 12.50 17.44
N LEU A 180 17.62 13.05 16.23
CA LEU A 180 16.69 12.63 15.19
C LEU A 180 17.45 11.94 14.05
N VAL A 181 17.06 10.71 13.74
CA VAL A 181 17.70 9.91 12.69
C VAL A 181 16.63 9.31 11.79
N GLU A 182 16.84 9.34 10.48
CA GLU A 182 16.08 8.51 9.53
C GLU A 182 16.84 7.21 9.24
N VAL A 183 16.09 6.10 9.23
CA VAL A 183 16.61 4.76 8.99
C VAL A 183 15.78 4.09 7.91
N THR A 184 16.40 3.76 6.77
CA THR A 184 15.77 3.00 5.69
C THR A 184 16.28 1.56 5.68
N ILE A 185 15.35 0.61 5.81
CA ILE A 185 15.62 -0.84 5.76
C ILE A 185 14.71 -1.52 4.74
N HIS A 186 15.21 -2.59 4.12
CA HIS A 186 14.42 -3.41 3.18
C HIS A 186 13.88 -4.69 3.82
N GLU A 187 14.44 -5.14 4.95
CA GLU A 187 13.90 -6.22 5.76
C GLU A 187 12.86 -5.72 6.79
N GLY A 188 12.35 -6.63 7.64
CA GLY A 188 11.22 -6.37 8.52
C GLY A 188 11.16 -7.32 9.71
N ARG A 189 12.31 -7.54 10.38
CA ARG A 189 12.40 -8.40 11.57
C ARG A 189 11.65 -7.78 12.75
N ASN A 190 11.29 -8.60 13.74
CA ASN A 190 10.56 -8.12 14.92
C ASN A 190 11.32 -6.96 15.58
N ARG A 191 10.66 -5.80 15.76
CA ARG A 191 11.21 -4.59 16.41
C ARG A 191 12.61 -4.18 15.90
N GLN A 192 12.93 -4.47 14.64
CA GLN A 192 14.31 -4.40 14.14
C GLN A 192 15.00 -3.06 14.42
N VAL A 193 14.40 -1.94 13.99
CA VAL A 193 14.97 -0.60 14.18
C VAL A 193 15.19 -0.28 15.66
N ARG A 194 14.29 -0.72 16.55
CA ARG A 194 14.49 -0.52 18.01
C ARG A 194 15.69 -1.32 18.50
N ARG A 195 15.75 -2.60 18.14
CA ARG A 195 16.84 -3.50 18.57
C ARG A 195 18.20 -3.06 18.05
N MET A 196 18.24 -2.50 16.84
CA MET A 196 19.43 -1.88 16.27
C MET A 196 20.00 -0.77 17.17
N PHE A 197 19.17 0.16 17.65
CA PHE A 197 19.63 1.21 18.58
C PHE A 197 19.84 0.70 20.01
N GLU A 198 18.99 -0.22 20.48
CA GLU A 198 19.10 -0.85 21.81
C GLU A 198 20.40 -1.67 21.96
N HIS A 199 20.94 -2.21 20.86
CA HIS A 199 22.26 -2.86 20.81
C HIS A 199 23.36 -1.97 21.40
N PHE A 200 23.35 -0.68 21.03
CA PHE A 200 24.26 0.35 21.55
C PHE A 200 23.73 1.06 22.81
N LYS A 201 22.74 0.48 23.49
CA LYS A 201 22.11 1.01 24.71
C LYS A 201 21.38 2.35 24.54
N TYR A 202 21.05 2.73 23.32
CA TYR A 202 20.22 3.91 23.09
C TYR A 202 18.75 3.65 23.37
N SER A 203 18.07 4.66 23.91
CA SER A 203 16.63 4.61 24.19
C SER A 203 15.83 5.29 23.07
N VAL A 204 15.00 4.52 22.37
CA VAL A 204 14.12 5.01 21.30
C VAL A 204 12.82 5.60 21.89
N TYR A 205 12.76 6.93 21.94
CA TYR A 205 11.62 7.70 22.44
C TYR A 205 10.43 7.68 21.47
N ASN A 206 10.68 7.91 20.18
CA ASN A 206 9.67 7.82 19.13
C ASN A 206 10.15 7.00 17.95
N LEU A 207 9.24 6.24 17.35
CA LEU A 207 9.48 5.53 16.11
C LEU A 207 8.25 5.69 15.21
N LYS A 208 8.47 6.24 14.02
CA LYS A 208 7.43 6.51 13.04
C LYS A 208 7.85 6.01 11.68
N ARG A 209 7.09 5.11 11.07
CA ARG A 209 7.33 4.76 9.66
C ARG A 209 6.80 5.88 8.78
N ILE A 210 7.67 6.62 8.12
CA ILE A 210 7.29 7.77 7.28
C ILE A 210 7.11 7.40 5.82
N ALA A 211 7.77 6.32 5.36
CA ALA A 211 7.64 5.82 4.00
C ALA A 211 7.64 4.28 3.91
N TYR A 212 6.99 3.74 2.87
CA TYR A 212 7.00 2.32 2.52
C TYR A 212 6.82 2.16 1.01
N GLY A 213 7.83 1.61 0.33
CA GLY A 213 7.77 1.33 -1.11
C GLY A 213 7.52 2.58 -1.95
N GLY A 214 8.15 3.70 -1.59
CA GLY A 214 7.98 5.00 -2.25
C GLY A 214 6.75 5.81 -1.81
N LEU A 215 5.80 5.20 -1.09
CA LEU A 215 4.66 5.92 -0.54
C LEU A 215 5.04 6.70 0.72
N THR A 216 4.44 7.88 0.92
CA THR A 216 4.69 8.75 2.06
C THR A 216 3.39 9.15 2.77
N LEU A 217 3.51 9.68 3.99
CA LEU A 217 2.38 10.19 4.79
C LEU A 217 1.96 11.63 4.44
N THR A 218 2.47 12.20 3.36
CA THR A 218 2.23 13.61 3.00
C THR A 218 0.72 13.91 2.92
N GLY A 219 0.30 14.94 3.65
CA GLY A 219 -1.10 15.37 3.73
C GLY A 219 -2.03 14.44 4.52
N LEU A 220 -1.54 13.33 5.08
CA LEU A 220 -2.37 12.36 5.80
C LEU A 220 -2.22 12.51 7.32
N LYS A 221 -3.26 13.04 7.96
CA LYS A 221 -3.31 13.20 9.42
C LYS A 221 -3.23 11.86 10.15
N ARG A 222 -2.68 11.87 11.37
CA ARG A 222 -2.65 10.69 12.25
C ARG A 222 -4.07 10.16 12.47
N GLY A 223 -4.24 8.84 12.36
CA GLY A 223 -5.53 8.16 12.48
C GLY A 223 -6.41 8.22 11.22
N ALA A 224 -6.00 8.97 10.19
CA ALA A 224 -6.71 9.00 8.92
C ALA A 224 -6.14 7.97 7.94
N TYR A 225 -7.00 7.53 7.01
CA TYR A 225 -6.63 6.74 5.86
C TYR A 225 -7.14 7.39 4.57
N ARG A 226 -6.56 7.01 3.43
CA ARG A 226 -7.07 7.33 2.10
C ARG A 226 -6.83 6.18 1.14
N LYS A 227 -7.59 6.14 0.04
CA LYS A 227 -7.30 5.22 -1.07
C LYS A 227 -5.95 5.57 -1.71
N LEU A 228 -5.25 4.55 -2.19
CA LEU A 228 -4.12 4.77 -3.09
C LEU A 228 -4.61 5.32 -4.41
N THR A 229 -3.83 6.20 -5.03
CA THR A 229 -4.06 6.61 -6.41
C THR A 229 -3.70 5.47 -7.38
N GLY A 230 -4.22 5.53 -8.60
CA GLY A 230 -3.84 4.57 -9.63
C GLY A 230 -2.34 4.58 -9.94
N GLU A 231 -1.68 5.74 -9.79
CA GLU A 231 -0.24 5.87 -9.99
C GLU A 231 0.56 5.23 -8.85
N GLU A 232 0.20 5.51 -7.60
CA GLU A 232 0.80 4.87 -6.41
C GLU A 232 0.69 3.34 -6.50
N LEU A 233 -0.48 2.84 -6.92
CA LEU A 233 -0.69 1.40 -7.10
C LEU A 233 0.17 0.82 -8.22
N ARG A 234 0.32 1.53 -9.35
CA ARG A 234 1.21 1.11 -10.45
C ARG A 234 2.66 1.02 -9.97
N GLN A 235 3.14 2.02 -9.23
CA GLN A 235 4.49 2.05 -8.69
C GLN A 235 4.74 0.88 -7.72
N LEU A 236 3.83 0.62 -6.79
CA LEU A 236 3.94 -0.53 -5.88
C LEU A 236 3.99 -1.87 -6.62
N LYS A 237 3.12 -2.05 -7.63
CA LYS A 237 3.10 -3.29 -8.43
C LYS A 237 4.38 -3.46 -9.25
N ALA A 238 4.90 -2.38 -9.83
CA ALA A 238 6.16 -2.39 -10.55
C ALA A 238 7.34 -2.77 -9.64
N LEU A 239 7.42 -2.20 -8.43
CA LEU A 239 8.42 -2.58 -7.42
C LEU A 239 8.39 -4.07 -7.09
N CYS A 240 7.20 -4.67 -7.06
CA CYS A 240 6.99 -6.08 -6.76
C CYS A 240 7.02 -7.00 -7.99
N LYS A 241 7.35 -6.48 -9.18
CA LYS A 241 7.30 -7.21 -10.47
C LYS A 241 5.94 -7.87 -10.74
N LEU A 242 4.85 -7.27 -10.25
CA LEU A 242 3.49 -7.74 -10.46
C LEU A 242 2.86 -7.08 -11.68
N PRO A 243 2.07 -7.80 -12.49
CA PRO A 243 1.40 -7.23 -13.64
C PRO A 243 0.34 -6.20 -13.21
N PHE A 244 0.22 -5.10 -13.96
CA PHE A 244 -0.87 -4.16 -13.85
C PHE A 244 -1.87 -4.43 -14.99
N GLY A 245 -3.10 -4.84 -14.64
CA GLY A 245 -4.17 -5.00 -15.63
C GLY A 245 -4.52 -3.63 -16.23
N LYS A 246 -4.61 -3.53 -17.57
CA LYS A 246 -5.11 -2.32 -18.23
C LYS A 246 -6.56 -2.11 -17.79
N THR A 247 -6.81 -1.21 -16.84
CA THR A 247 -8.16 -0.71 -16.58
C THR A 247 -8.51 0.28 -17.66
N SER A 248 -9.46 -0.09 -18.52
CA SER A 248 -10.21 0.79 -19.39
C SER A 248 -10.97 1.81 -18.53
N SER A 249 -10.49 3.06 -18.49
CA SER A 249 -11.29 4.29 -18.35
C SER A 249 -10.39 5.53 -18.25
N ASP A 250 -9.73 5.87 -19.37
CA ASP A 250 -9.66 7.28 -19.75
C ASP A 250 -11.06 7.68 -20.23
N GLY A 251 -11.92 7.98 -19.26
CA GLY A 251 -13.23 8.56 -19.48
C GLY A 251 -13.14 10.08 -19.58
N THR A 252 -12.41 10.60 -20.57
CA THR A 252 -12.60 11.98 -21.03
C THR A 252 -13.98 12.06 -21.67
N GLY A 253 -14.98 12.41 -20.86
CA GLY A 253 -16.31 12.82 -21.32
C GLY A 253 -16.26 14.17 -22.04
N GLY A 254 -15.50 14.25 -23.13
CA GLY A 254 -15.61 15.31 -24.12
C GLY A 254 -16.72 14.92 -25.10
N ARG A 255 -17.90 15.54 -24.97
CA ARG A 255 -18.96 15.47 -25.98
C ARG A 255 -18.39 15.90 -27.34
N ARG A 256 -18.09 14.95 -28.22
CA ARG A 256 -18.00 15.20 -29.65
C ARG A 256 -19.42 15.25 -30.21
N MET A 257 -19.89 16.47 -30.47
CA MET A 257 -21.04 16.73 -31.33
C MET A 257 -20.79 16.12 -32.72
N PRO A 258 -21.78 15.45 -33.34
CA PRO A 258 -21.61 14.91 -34.69
C PRO A 258 -21.62 16.06 -35.71
N ALA A 259 -20.69 16.00 -36.66
CA ALA A 259 -20.64 16.88 -37.81
C ALA A 259 -21.92 16.72 -38.65
N LYS A 260 -22.66 17.82 -38.85
CA LYS A 260 -23.69 17.91 -39.88
C LYS A 260 -23.10 18.60 -41.09
N ASP A 261 -22.95 17.82 -42.16
CA ASP A 261 -22.87 18.30 -43.52
C ASP A 261 -24.10 19.16 -43.83
N ASN A 262 -23.88 20.36 -44.36
CA ASN A 262 -24.86 20.98 -45.23
C ASN A 262 -24.18 21.89 -46.26
N LYS A 263 -24.16 21.44 -47.51
CA LYS A 263 -23.90 22.24 -48.70
C LYS A 263 -25.14 23.06 -49.04
N LYS A 264 -24.91 24.28 -49.57
CA LYS A 264 -25.77 25.21 -50.37
C LYS A 264 -25.84 26.60 -49.69
N GLN A 265 -25.79 27.75 -50.36
CA GLN A 265 -25.57 28.15 -51.75
C GLN A 265 -25.46 29.70 -51.75
N PHE A 266 -24.54 30.25 -52.57
CA PHE A 266 -24.47 31.60 -53.19
C PHE A 266 -25.05 32.86 -52.51
N GLY A 267 -24.23 33.93 -52.51
CA GLY A 267 -24.67 35.34 -52.47
C GLY A 267 -23.50 36.33 -52.62
N ARG A 268 -23.48 37.05 -53.74
CA ARG A 268 -22.45 38.03 -54.18
C ARG A 268 -22.52 39.37 -53.41
N ASN A 269 -21.38 40.07 -53.25
CA ASN A 269 -21.04 41.40 -53.83
C ASN A 269 -20.05 42.25 -53.00
N GLY A 270 -19.13 42.92 -53.72
CA GLY A 270 -18.51 44.22 -53.35
C GLY A 270 -17.05 44.15 -52.86
N VAL A 271 -15.98 44.41 -53.65
CA VAL A 271 -15.48 45.72 -54.20
C VAL A 271 -15.05 46.63 -53.01
N VAL A 272 -13.81 47.16 -52.85
CA VAL A 272 -12.68 47.44 -53.74
C VAL A 272 -11.45 48.01 -52.96
N ARG A 273 -10.24 47.91 -53.57
CA ARG A 273 -8.97 48.71 -53.44
C ARG A 273 -8.36 48.95 -52.05
N GLY A 274 -7.04 49.02 -51.85
CA GLY A 274 -5.90 48.96 -52.75
C GLY A 274 -4.62 49.47 -52.06
N ALA A 275 -3.48 48.95 -52.54
CA ALA A 275 -2.19 49.61 -52.74
C ALA A 275 -1.21 49.95 -51.57
N LYS A 276 0.03 49.49 -51.83
CA LYS A 276 1.39 49.96 -51.46
C LYS A 276 1.88 49.64 -50.03
N ARG A 277 2.94 48.80 -49.86
CA ARG A 277 4.40 49.05 -50.07
C ARG A 277 4.84 50.32 -49.33
N ARG A 278 5.88 50.38 -48.49
CA ARG A 278 7.15 49.63 -48.45
C ARG A 278 7.94 50.09 -47.18
N SER A 279 8.83 49.21 -46.69
CA SER A 279 10.16 49.48 -46.09
C SER A 279 10.34 50.66 -45.12
N GLY A 280 10.71 50.42 -43.87
CA GLY A 280 12.10 50.33 -43.42
C GLY A 280 12.30 51.46 -42.39
N GLY A 281 12.71 51.23 -41.15
CA GLY A 281 14.02 50.77 -40.71
C GLY A 281 14.59 51.87 -39.81
N GLY A 282 15.25 51.50 -38.71
CA GLY A 282 16.08 52.44 -37.93
C GLY A 282 15.73 52.51 -36.44
N ARG A 283 16.56 51.85 -35.64
CA ARG A 283 16.76 52.06 -34.20
C ARG A 283 17.35 53.45 -33.91
N PRO A 284 17.45 53.82 -32.63
CA PRO A 284 18.74 54.17 -32.03
C PRO A 284 19.31 53.01 -31.18
#